data_AF-A0A5P0JJN7-F1
#
_entry.id   AF-A0A5P0JJN7-F1
#
_cell.length_a   1.000
_cell.length_b   1.000
_cell.length_c   1.000
_cell.angle_alpha   90.00
_cell.angle_beta   90.00
_cell.angle_gamma   90.00
#
_symmetry.space_group_name_H-M   'P 1'
#
loop_
_entity.id
_entity.type
_entity.pdbx_description
1 polymer ?
#
loop_
_entity_poly.entity_id
_entity_poly.type
_entity_poly.pdbx_seq_one_letter_code
_entity_poly.pdbx_strand_id
1 'polypeptide(L)'
;FLGIFQGTSYVVIIAFLVMIPCAWLTLLGWPKVQMGIESLQAFLRSAGALGVWVYTFLERILIPTGLHHFIYGPFIFGPAAVEGGIQMYWAQHLQEFSLSAEPLKSLFPEGGFALHGNSKIFGA
;
A
#
# COMPACT_ATOMS: atom_id res chain seq x y z
N PHE A 1 10.99 33.95 34.56
CA PHE A 1 9.60 33.49 34.38
C PHE A 1 9.35 32.93 32.97
N LEU A 2 9.77 33.59 31.87
CA LEU A 2 9.68 33.03 30.50
C LEU A 2 10.66 31.89 30.17
N GLY A 3 11.71 31.69 30.97
CA GLY A 3 12.72 30.64 30.74
C GLY A 3 12.18 29.20 30.75
N ILE A 4 11.01 28.96 31.36
CA ILE A 4 10.37 27.62 31.42
C ILE A 4 9.90 27.16 30.04
N PHE A 5 9.62 28.09 29.13
CA PHE A 5 9.16 27.76 27.78
C PHE A 5 10.30 27.64 26.76
N GLN A 6 11.57 27.75 27.17
CA GLN A 6 12.71 27.60 26.27
C GLN A 6 12.97 26.12 25.91
N GLY A 7 13.73 25.89 24.84
CA GLY A 7 14.07 24.53 24.38
C GLY A 7 12.90 23.84 23.67
N THR A 8 12.67 22.56 23.98
CA THR A 8 11.66 21.73 23.31
C THR A 8 10.24 22.27 23.48
N SER A 9 9.92 22.84 24.65
CA SER A 9 8.63 23.48 24.92
C SER A 9 8.30 24.58 23.91
N TYR A 10 9.29 25.38 23.52
CA TYR A 10 9.13 26.44 22.52
C TYR A 10 8.81 25.87 21.14
N VAL A 11 9.54 24.83 20.73
CA VAL A 11 9.35 24.15 19.44
C VAL A 11 7.95 23.57 19.36
N VAL A 12 7.45 22.96 20.44
CA VAL A 12 6.09 22.40 20.51
C VAL A 12 5.03 23.49 20.36
N ILE A 13 5.20 24.65 21.02
CA ILE A 13 4.25 25.77 20.91
C ILE A 13 4.17 26.28 19.47
N ILE A 14 5.31 26.47 18.81
CA ILE A 14 5.34 26.89 17.41
C ILE A 14 4.73 25.81 16.51
N ALA A 15 5.16 24.55 16.68
CA ALA A 15 4.66 23.43 15.89
C ALA A 15 3.15 23.30 16.00
N PHE A 16 2.57 23.47 17.20
CA PHE A 16 1.12 23.46 17.39
C PHE A 16 0.41 24.50 16.51
N LEU A 17 0.89 25.74 16.50
CA LEU A 17 0.30 26.81 15.69
C LEU A 17 0.50 26.57 14.19
N VAL A 18 1.67 26.06 13.78
CA VAL A 18 1.98 25.71 12.37
C VAL A 18 1.16 24.51 11.89
N MET A 19 0.85 23.56 12.76
CA MET A 19 0.09 22.38 12.38
C MET A 19 -1.37 22.69 12.05
N ILE A 20 -1.94 23.80 12.54
CA ILE A 20 -3.31 24.22 12.20
C ILE A 20 -3.48 24.46 10.68
N PRO A 21 -2.71 25.34 10.02
CA PRO A 21 -2.80 25.50 8.57
C PRO A 21 -2.35 24.24 7.82
N CYS A 22 -1.34 23.50 8.28
CA CYS A 22 -0.95 22.23 7.66
C CYS A 22 -2.10 21.20 7.64
N ALA A 23 -2.86 21.12 8.73
CA ALA A 23 -4.03 20.24 8.81
C ALA A 23 -5.12 20.66 7.80
N TRP A 24 -5.37 21.96 7.68
CA TRP A 24 -6.34 22.48 6.71
C TRP A 24 -5.93 22.20 5.26
N LEU A 25 -4.65 22.39 4.93
CA LEU A 25 -4.11 22.05 3.61
C LEU A 25 -4.19 20.54 3.34
N THR A 26 -3.86 19.71 4.34
CA THR A 26 -3.94 18.25 4.23
C THR A 26 -5.38 17.79 4.02
N LEU A 27 -6.33 18.35 4.76
CA LEU A 27 -7.76 18.05 4.64
C LEU A 27 -8.27 18.27 3.21
N LEU A 28 -7.81 19.31 2.52
CA LEU A 28 -8.26 19.65 1.17
C LEU A 28 -7.45 18.95 0.06
N GLY A 29 -6.15 18.72 0.31
CA GLY A 29 -5.23 18.15 -0.67
C GLY A 29 -5.20 16.62 -0.67
N TRP A 30 -5.15 15.99 0.51
CA TRP A 30 -5.00 14.55 0.65
C TRP A 30 -6.12 13.74 -0.01
N PRO A 31 -7.41 14.12 0.07
CA PRO A 31 -8.47 13.36 -0.61
C PRO A 31 -8.25 13.20 -2.11
N LYS A 32 -7.65 14.20 -2.78
CA LYS A 32 -7.33 14.12 -4.21
C LYS A 32 -6.20 13.11 -4.49
N VAL A 33 -5.19 13.09 -3.63
CA VAL A 33 -4.10 12.10 -3.69
C VAL A 33 -4.66 10.70 -3.46
N GLN A 34 -5.55 10.55 -2.46
CA GLN A 34 -6.23 9.30 -2.15
C GLN A 34 -7.07 8.78 -3.32
N MET A 35 -7.84 9.64 -3.99
CA MET A 35 -8.56 9.27 -5.22
C MET A 35 -7.60 8.77 -6.32
N GLY A 36 -6.44 9.41 -6.46
CA GLY A 36 -5.40 8.96 -7.38
C GLY A 36 -4.90 7.54 -7.05
N ILE A 37 -4.61 7.29 -5.78
CA ILE A 37 -4.20 5.97 -5.28
C ILE A 37 -5.29 4.91 -5.54
N GLU A 38 -6.55 5.22 -5.23
CA GLU A 38 -7.69 4.31 -5.48
C GLU A 38 -7.89 4.02 -6.96
N SER A 39 -7.76 5.03 -7.83
CA SER A 39 -7.85 4.83 -9.28
C SER A 39 -6.74 3.92 -9.81
N LEU A 40 -5.52 4.07 -9.27
CA LEU A 40 -4.39 3.20 -9.59
C LEU A 40 -4.65 1.76 -9.12
N GLN A 41 -5.14 1.56 -7.90
CA GLN A 41 -5.50 0.23 -7.39
C GLN A 41 -6.56 -0.43 -8.28
N ALA A 42 -7.60 0.31 -8.69
CA ALA A 42 -8.64 -0.17 -9.58
C ALA A 42 -8.09 -0.55 -10.98
N PHE A 43 -7.16 0.24 -11.52
CA PHE A 43 -6.46 -0.10 -12.76
C PHE A 43 -5.64 -1.40 -12.60
N LEU A 44 -4.82 -1.48 -11.56
CA LEU A 44 -3.93 -2.62 -11.33
C LEU A 44 -4.73 -3.92 -11.22
N ARG A 45 -5.80 -3.96 -10.43
CA ARG A 45 -6.62 -5.17 -10.26
C ARG A 45 -7.40 -5.58 -11.52
N SER A 46 -7.79 -4.62 -12.38
CA SER A 46 -8.59 -4.91 -13.59
C SER A 46 -7.75 -5.23 -14.83
N ALA A 47 -6.49 -4.80 -14.87
CA ALA A 47 -5.60 -4.97 -16.03
C ALA A 47 -4.97 -6.37 -16.15
N GLY A 48 -5.30 -7.32 -15.27
CA GLY A 48 -4.80 -8.70 -15.32
C GLY A 48 -3.27 -8.77 -15.25
N ALA A 49 -2.64 -9.52 -16.16
CA ALA A 49 -1.18 -9.71 -16.17
C ALA A 49 -0.41 -8.39 -16.33
N LEU A 50 -0.92 -7.43 -17.10
CA LEU A 50 -0.33 -6.10 -17.21
C LEU A 50 -0.37 -5.37 -15.88
N GLY A 51 -1.49 -5.49 -15.14
CA GLY A 51 -1.64 -4.93 -13.81
C GLY A 51 -0.60 -5.47 -12.83
N VAL A 52 -0.38 -6.78 -12.80
CA VAL A 52 0.66 -7.41 -11.96
C VAL A 52 2.06 -6.93 -12.33
N TRP A 53 2.35 -6.76 -13.62
CA TRP A 53 3.63 -6.23 -14.08
C TRP A 53 3.84 -4.78 -13.65
N VAL A 54 2.85 -3.90 -13.87
CA VAL A 54 2.92 -2.48 -13.47
C VAL A 54 3.04 -2.35 -11.96
N TYR A 55 2.29 -3.15 -11.19
CA TYR A 55 2.39 -3.22 -9.74
C TYR A 55 3.82 -3.54 -9.30
N THR A 56 4.44 -4.57 -9.88
CA THR A 56 5.81 -4.98 -9.54
C THR A 56 6.82 -3.91 -9.94
N PHE A 57 6.63 -3.27 -11.11
CA PHE A 57 7.48 -2.17 -11.55
C PHE A 57 7.40 -0.97 -10.58
N LEU A 58 6.19 -0.57 -10.19
CA LEU A 58 5.97 0.55 -9.26
C LEU A 58 6.51 0.24 -7.85
N GLU A 59 6.33 -0.99 -7.36
CA GLU A 59 6.93 -1.43 -6.09
C GLU A 59 8.45 -1.21 -6.07
N ARG A 60 9.13 -1.41 -7.20
CA ARG A 60 10.60 -1.29 -7.31
C ARG A 60 11.07 0.14 -7.46
N ILE A 61 10.50 0.89 -8.39
CA ILE A 61 10.96 2.26 -8.68
C ILE A 61 10.66 3.22 -7.54
N LEU A 62 9.66 2.94 -6.72
CA LEU A 62 9.26 3.75 -5.57
C LEU A 62 9.99 3.41 -4.27
N ILE A 63 10.87 2.40 -4.25
CA ILE A 63 11.68 2.05 -3.07
C ILE A 63 12.42 3.27 -2.49
N PRO A 64 13.14 4.09 -3.28
CA PRO A 64 13.91 5.22 -2.74
C PRO A 64 13.06 6.28 -2.02
N THR A 65 11.77 6.35 -2.36
CA THR A 65 10.83 7.33 -1.79
C THR A 65 10.02 6.79 -0.62
N GLY A 66 10.06 5.47 -0.38
CA GLY A 66 9.14 4.80 0.56
C GLY A 66 7.70 4.64 0.04
N LEU A 67 7.33 5.23 -1.10
CA LEU A 67 5.94 5.17 -1.61
C LEU A 67 5.51 3.77 -2.07
N HIS A 68 6.44 2.84 -2.23
CA HIS A 68 6.13 1.44 -2.52
C HIS A 68 5.17 0.81 -1.48
N HIS A 69 5.16 1.28 -0.22
CA HIS A 69 4.19 0.86 0.80
C HIS A 69 2.73 1.16 0.42
N PHE A 70 2.47 2.26 -0.31
CA PHE A 70 1.12 2.59 -0.83
C PHE A 70 0.72 1.70 -2.01
N ILE A 71 1.70 1.07 -2.67
CA ILE A 71 1.45 0.11 -3.75
C ILE A 71 1.10 -1.25 -3.15
N TYR A 72 1.99 -1.84 -2.34
CA TYR A 72 1.79 -3.22 -1.89
C TYR A 72 0.88 -3.37 -0.67
N GLY A 73 0.89 -2.41 0.27
CA GLY A 73 0.18 -2.51 1.54
C GLY A 73 -1.32 -2.78 1.36
N PRO A 74 -2.04 -1.99 0.54
CA PRO A 74 -3.46 -2.20 0.28
C PRO A 74 -3.80 -3.52 -0.41
N PHE A 75 -2.87 -4.14 -1.14
CA PHE A 75 -3.10 -5.44 -1.80
C PHE A 75 -2.85 -6.60 -0.84
N ILE A 76 -1.75 -6.55 -0.08
CA ILE A 76 -1.33 -7.64 0.81
C ILE A 76 -2.17 -7.66 2.10
N PHE A 77 -2.44 -6.49 2.67
CA PHE A 77 -3.11 -6.34 3.98
C PHE A 77 -4.46 -5.62 3.92
N GLY A 78 -4.78 -4.98 2.80
CA GLY A 78 -6.00 -4.20 2.62
C GLY A 78 -6.96 -4.83 1.62
N PRO A 79 -8.13 -4.22 1.41
CA PRO A 79 -9.18 -4.75 0.56
C PRO A 79 -9.00 -4.47 -0.94
N ALA A 80 -7.81 -4.05 -1.40
CA ALA A 80 -7.65 -3.59 -2.80
C ALA A 80 -7.82 -4.71 -3.84
N ALA A 81 -7.43 -5.94 -3.47
CA ALA A 81 -7.55 -7.13 -4.32
C ALA A 81 -8.65 -8.09 -3.83
N VAL A 82 -8.61 -8.44 -2.55
CA VAL A 82 -9.59 -9.31 -1.88
C VAL A 82 -9.91 -8.76 -0.49
N GLU A 83 -11.10 -9.03 0.03
CA GLU A 83 -11.48 -8.61 1.38
C GLU A 83 -10.50 -9.16 2.42
N GLY A 84 -10.04 -8.30 3.33
CA GLY A 84 -9.05 -8.66 4.35
C GLY A 84 -7.60 -8.81 3.86
N GLY A 85 -7.34 -8.62 2.56
CA GLY A 85 -6.01 -8.68 1.96
C GLY A 85 -5.53 -10.07 1.60
N ILE A 86 -4.64 -10.14 0.61
CA ILE A 86 -4.14 -11.39 0.03
C ILE A 86 -3.53 -12.31 1.08
N GLN A 87 -2.81 -11.76 2.07
CA GLN A 87 -2.16 -12.57 3.10
C GLN A 87 -3.16 -13.34 3.97
N MET A 88 -4.23 -12.68 4.39
CA MET A 88 -5.28 -13.32 5.20
C MET A 88 -6.10 -14.29 4.34
N TYR A 89 -6.48 -13.87 3.14
CA TYR A 89 -7.25 -14.69 2.21
C TYR A 89 -6.53 -16.00 1.89
N TRP A 90 -5.23 -15.94 1.57
CA TRP A 90 -4.41 -17.13 1.32
C TRP A 90 -4.42 -18.10 2.50
N ALA A 91 -4.21 -17.60 3.73
CA ALA A 91 -4.18 -18.45 4.92
C ALA A 91 -5.52 -19.14 5.19
N GLN A 92 -6.63 -18.43 4.96
CA GLN A 92 -7.99 -18.94 5.18
C GLN A 92 -8.39 -20.02 4.16
N HIS A 93 -7.94 -19.89 2.91
CA HIS A 93 -8.34 -20.78 1.81
C HIS A 93 -7.28 -21.82 1.46
N LEU A 94 -6.18 -21.92 2.23
CA LEU A 94 -5.07 -22.83 1.97
C LEU A 94 -5.53 -24.30 1.82
N GLN A 95 -6.42 -24.76 2.71
CA GLN A 95 -6.92 -26.13 2.68
C GLN A 95 -7.79 -26.37 1.44
N GLU A 96 -8.64 -25.43 1.07
CA GLU A 96 -9.47 -25.50 -0.14
C GLU A 96 -8.60 -25.61 -1.39
N PHE A 97 -7.58 -24.74 -1.50
CA PHE A 97 -6.65 -24.78 -2.63
C PHE A 97 -5.88 -26.10 -2.71
N SER A 98 -5.51 -26.69 -1.56
CA SER A 98 -4.77 -27.96 -1.53
C SER A 98 -5.59 -29.17 -1.99
N LEU A 99 -6.92 -29.08 -1.94
CA LEU A 99 -7.84 -30.14 -2.33
C LEU A 99 -8.29 -30.04 -3.79
N SER A 100 -7.98 -28.93 -4.47
CA SER A 100 -8.33 -28.71 -5.88
C SER A 100 -7.23 -29.20 -6.82
N ALA A 101 -7.62 -29.75 -7.96
CA ALA A 101 -6.72 -30.05 -9.07
C ALA A 101 -6.61 -28.88 -10.08
N GLU A 102 -7.39 -27.81 -9.88
CA GLU A 102 -7.36 -26.65 -10.77
C GLU A 102 -6.11 -25.79 -10.57
N PRO A 103 -5.65 -25.08 -11.62
CA PRO A 103 -4.53 -24.15 -11.49
C PRO A 103 -4.82 -23.02 -10.49
N LEU A 104 -3.84 -22.65 -9.67
CA LEU A 104 -4.01 -21.54 -8.72
C LEU A 104 -4.35 -20.20 -9.42
N LYS A 105 -3.96 -20.04 -10.68
CA LYS A 105 -4.32 -18.86 -11.48
C LYS A 105 -5.84 -18.77 -11.74
N SER A 106 -6.58 -19.88 -11.77
CA SER A 106 -8.04 -19.86 -11.85
C SER A 106 -8.69 -19.71 -10.48
N LEU A 107 -8.16 -20.40 -9.47
CA LEU A 107 -8.72 -20.40 -8.10
C LEU A 107 -8.47 -19.08 -7.35
N PHE A 108 -7.32 -18.45 -7.59
CA PHE A 108 -6.89 -17.23 -6.90
C PHE A 108 -6.05 -16.32 -7.81
N PRO A 109 -6.66 -15.70 -8.84
CA PRO A 109 -5.95 -14.83 -9.79
C PRO A 109 -5.26 -13.63 -9.12
N GLU A 110 -5.82 -13.11 -8.04
CA GLU A 110 -5.27 -11.99 -7.25
C GLU A 110 -3.97 -12.36 -6.54
N GLY A 111 -3.73 -13.66 -6.30
CA GLY A 111 -2.47 -14.17 -5.75
C GLY A 111 -1.25 -13.78 -6.60
N GLY A 112 -1.44 -13.44 -7.88
CA GLY A 112 -0.39 -12.91 -8.74
C GLY A 112 0.27 -11.65 -8.18
N PHE A 113 -0.46 -10.79 -7.47
CA PHE A 113 0.11 -9.60 -6.84
C PHE A 113 1.03 -9.92 -5.68
N ALA A 114 0.89 -11.07 -5.01
CA ALA A 114 1.79 -11.51 -3.94
C ALA A 114 3.13 -12.06 -4.45
N LEU A 115 3.27 -12.31 -5.76
CA LEU A 115 4.50 -12.82 -6.36
C LEU A 115 5.56 -11.74 -6.60
N HIS A 116 5.31 -10.48 -6.24
CA HIS A 116 6.26 -9.37 -6.40
C HIS A 116 7.61 -9.62 -5.70
N GLY A 117 7.62 -10.39 -4.61
CA GLY A 117 8.83 -10.82 -3.90
C GLY A 117 9.76 -11.71 -4.73
N ASN A 118 9.24 -12.44 -5.72
CA ASN A 118 10.02 -13.35 -6.57
C ASN A 118 11.01 -12.62 -7.48
N SER A 119 10.84 -11.32 -7.70
CA SER A 119 11.83 -10.49 -8.38
C SER A 119 13.19 -10.46 -7.65
N LYS A 120 13.24 -10.77 -6.35
CA LYS A 120 14.48 -10.88 -5.56
C LYS A 120 15.20 -12.22 -5.73
N ILE A 121 14.54 -13.25 -6.28
CA ILE A 121 15.13 -14.59 -6.47
C ILE A 121 16.23 -14.55 -7.55
N PHE A 122 16.12 -13.63 -8.51
CA PHE A 122 17.07 -13.49 -9.63
C PHE A 122 18.05 -12.32 -9.45
N GLY A 123 18.01 -11.62 -8.31
CA GLY A 123 18.82 -10.43 -8.03
C GLY A 123 19.97 -10.67 -7.04
N ALA A 124 20.35 -11.93 -6.81
CA ALA A 124 21.49 -12.32 -5.98
C ALA A 124 22.79 -12.36 -6.80
#